data_AF-A0A2S1SRG6-F1
#
_entry.id   AF-A0A2S1SRG6-F1
#
_cell.length_a   1.000
_cell.length_b   1.000
_cell.length_c   1.000
_cell.angle_alpha   90.00
_cell.angle_beta   90.00
_cell.angle_gamma   90.00
#
_symmetry.space_group_name_H-M   'P 1'
#
loop_
_entity.id
_entity.type
_entity.pdbx_description
1 polymer ?
#
loop_
_entity_poly.entity_id
_entity_poly.type
_entity_poly.pdbx_seq_one_letter_code
_entity_poly.pdbx_strand_id
1 'polypeptide(L)'
;MSVDHPLFPTPPLPISACLSPGLRVEEDLPATQAHQVMLHCALDAACLPVRLTDIRAVARIAELDYQTVNAVIGWLRTLSER
;
A
#
# COMPACT_ATOMS: atom_id res chain seq x y z
N MET A 1 -39.04 7.94 -23.02
CA MET A 1 -39.14 7.32 -21.67
C MET A 1 -37.81 7.56 -20.99
N SER A 2 -37.73 8.56 -20.13
CA SER A 2 -36.48 8.94 -19.43
C SER A 2 -36.41 8.15 -18.13
N VAL A 3 -35.42 7.27 -18.02
CA VAL A 3 -35.13 6.52 -16.79
C VAL A 3 -34.31 7.40 -15.86
N ASP A 4 -35.02 8.06 -14.95
CA ASP A 4 -34.47 8.77 -13.80
C ASP A 4 -33.79 7.73 -12.90
N HIS A 5 -32.46 7.66 -12.93
CA HIS A 5 -31.68 6.84 -12.00
C HIS A 5 -31.44 7.66 -10.74
N PRO A 6 -31.96 7.27 -9.57
CA PRO A 6 -31.68 8.01 -8.36
C PRO A 6 -30.20 7.84 -7.99
N LEU A 7 -29.46 8.94 -8.01
CA LEU A 7 -28.13 9.08 -7.42
C LEU A 7 -28.26 8.92 -5.89
N PHE A 8 -28.39 7.68 -5.43
CA PHE A 8 -28.21 7.40 -4.01
C PHE A 8 -26.70 7.37 -3.74
N PRO A 9 -26.13 8.34 -3.00
CA PRO A 9 -24.75 8.25 -2.58
C PRO A 9 -24.59 6.98 -1.75
N THR A 10 -23.61 6.15 -2.11
CA THR A 10 -23.26 4.99 -1.30
C THR A 10 -22.95 5.48 0.11
N PRO A 11 -23.62 4.97 1.15
CA PRO A 11 -23.33 5.37 2.51
C PRO A 11 -21.85 5.07 2.81
N PRO A 12 -21.14 5.97 3.51
CA PRO A 12 -19.74 5.73 3.85
C PRO A 12 -19.64 4.41 4.61
N LEU A 13 -18.65 3.59 4.25
CA LEU A 13 -18.41 2.32 4.93
C LEU A 13 -18.23 2.60 6.42
N PRO A 14 -18.88 1.85 7.32
CA PRO A 14 -18.74 2.05 8.75
C PRO A 14 -17.30 1.78 9.15
N ILE A 15 -16.56 2.85 9.45
CA ILE A 15 -15.22 2.76 10.01
C ILE A 15 -15.38 2.26 11.45
N SER A 16 -14.79 1.12 11.77
CA SER A 16 -14.80 0.58 13.14
C SER A 16 -14.22 1.62 14.09
N ALA A 17 -14.86 1.85 15.25
CA ALA A 17 -14.39 2.82 16.25
C ALA A 17 -12.96 2.51 16.76
N CYS A 18 -12.50 1.27 16.60
CA CYS A 18 -11.13 0.85 16.88
C CYS A 18 -10.10 1.40 15.87
N LEU A 19 -10.54 1.84 14.69
CA LEU A 19 -9.72 2.43 13.63
C LEU A 19 -9.73 3.97 13.66
N SER A 20 -10.62 4.58 14.44
CA SER A 20 -10.79 6.04 14.53
C SER A 20 -9.67 6.81 15.26
N PRO A 21 -9.01 6.30 16.32
CA PRO A 21 -8.00 7.09 17.03
C PRO A 21 -6.63 6.86 16.40
N GLY A 22 -6.36 7.47 15.23
CA GLY A 22 -5.01 7.44 14.65
C GLY A 22 -4.89 7.62 13.15
N LEU A 23 -5.99 7.67 12.39
CA LEU A 23 -5.98 7.99 10.96
C LEU A 23 -5.67 9.49 10.77
N ARG A 24 -4.42 9.90 11.03
CA ARG A 24 -3.85 11.11 10.45
C ARG A 24 -3.58 10.82 8.98
N VAL A 25 -4.64 10.91 8.18
CA VAL A 25 -4.62 10.68 6.73
C VAL A 25 -3.73 11.70 6.00
N GLU A 26 -3.43 12.84 6.65
CA GLU A 26 -2.73 13.99 6.05
C GLU A 26 -1.32 14.26 6.60
N GLU A 27 -0.75 13.36 7.39
CA GLU A 27 0.69 13.48 7.69
C GLU A 27 1.48 12.72 6.62
N ASP A 28 2.28 13.46 5.85
CA ASP A 28 3.26 12.88 4.95
C ASP A 28 4.11 11.87 5.74
N LEU A 29 4.03 10.61 5.32
CA LEU A 29 4.81 9.55 5.94
C LEU A 29 6.30 9.90 5.81
N PRO A 30 7.11 9.68 6.86
CA PRO A 30 8.56 9.69 6.73
C PRO A 30 8.95 8.82 5.52
N ALA A 31 9.92 9.27 4.71
CA ALA A 31 10.27 8.59 3.45
C ALA A 31 10.49 7.08 3.62
N THR A 32 11.11 6.65 4.72
CA THR A 32 11.29 5.24 5.07
C THR A 32 9.97 4.50 5.26
N GLN A 33 8.97 5.09 5.93
CA GLN A 33 7.64 4.47 6.08
C GLN A 33 6.91 4.42 4.74
N ALA A 34 7.00 5.46 3.92
CA ALA A 34 6.44 5.46 2.57
C ALA A 34 7.05 4.33 1.71
N HIS A 35 8.38 4.17 1.75
CA HIS A 35 9.07 3.08 1.05
C HIS A 35 8.66 1.69 1.56
N GLN A 36 8.45 1.52 2.88
CA GLN A 36 7.96 0.25 3.45
C GLN A 36 6.57 -0.10 2.93
N VAL A 37 5.65 0.87 2.92
CA VAL A 37 4.29 0.68 2.39
C VAL A 37 4.36 0.32 0.90
N MET A 38 5.13 1.06 0.11
CA MET A 38 5.29 0.80 -1.32
C MET A 38 5.85 -0.61 -1.60
N LEU A 39 6.87 -1.05 -0.86
CA LEU A 39 7.43 -2.40 -0.99
C LEU A 39 6.43 -3.47 -0.59
N HIS A 40 5.67 -3.24 0.49
CA HIS A 40 4.66 -4.20 0.93
C HIS A 40 3.54 -4.36 -0.12
N CYS A 41 3.06 -3.25 -0.69
CA CYS A 41 2.10 -3.28 -1.79
C CYS A 41 2.66 -3.96 -3.04
N ALA A 42 3.94 -3.76 -3.37
CA ALA A 42 4.57 -4.42 -4.52
C ALA A 42 4.69 -5.95 -4.32
N LEU A 43 4.99 -6.39 -3.11
CA LEU A 43 5.05 -7.82 -2.76
C LEU A 43 3.66 -8.47 -2.78
N ASP A 44 2.65 -7.77 -2.26
CA ASP A 44 1.24 -8.19 -2.29
C ASP A 44 0.74 -8.33 -3.74
N ALA A 45 1.03 -7.34 -4.60
CA ALA A 45 0.70 -7.39 -6.03
C ALA A 45 1.47 -8.48 -6.80
N ALA A 46 2.60 -8.96 -6.27
CA ALA A 46 3.34 -10.09 -6.80
C ALA A 46 2.91 -11.44 -6.21
N CYS A 47 1.89 -11.46 -5.35
CA CYS A 47 1.44 -12.63 -4.60
C CYS A 47 2.58 -13.32 -3.81
N LEU A 48 3.59 -12.55 -3.39
CA LEU A 48 4.75 -13.07 -2.67
C LEU A 48 4.48 -13.01 -1.15
N PRO A 49 4.40 -14.16 -0.46
CA PRO A 49 4.16 -14.17 0.97
C PRO A 49 5.38 -13.62 1.71
N VAL A 50 5.20 -12.50 2.41
CA VAL A 50 6.25 -11.92 3.26
C VAL A 50 6.35 -12.73 4.54
N ARG A 51 7.45 -13.50 4.71
CA ARG A 51 7.67 -14.24 5.96
C ARG A 51 8.20 -13.29 7.02
N LEU A 52 8.02 -13.66 8.30
CA LEU A 52 8.56 -12.92 9.44
C LEU A 52 10.08 -12.69 9.35
N THR A 53 10.80 -13.60 8.70
CA THR A 53 12.24 -13.49 8.41
C THR A 53 12.57 -12.36 7.44
N ASP A 54 11.64 -12.04 6.55
CA ASP A 54 11.84 -11.12 5.42
C ASP A 54 11.51 -9.68 5.82
N ILE A 55 10.78 -9.48 6.92
CA ILE A 55 10.42 -8.17 7.48
C ILE A 55 11.67 -7.31 7.70
N ARG A 56 12.77 -7.90 8.21
CA ARG A 56 14.04 -7.18 8.39
C ARG A 56 14.66 -6.78 7.05
N ALA A 57 14.53 -7.61 6.02
CA ALA A 57 15.04 -7.30 4.69
C ALA A 57 14.23 -6.15 4.06
N VAL A 58 12.90 -6.22 4.14
CA VAL A 58 12.00 -5.15 3.66
C VAL A 58 12.29 -3.83 4.36
N ALA A 59 12.47 -3.84 5.69
CA ALA A 59 12.81 -2.64 6.45
C ALA A 59 14.14 -2.03 5.99
N ARG A 60 15.19 -2.86 5.79
CA ARG A 60 16.50 -2.40 5.30
C ARG A 60 16.46 -1.88 3.87
N ILE A 61 15.63 -2.46 3.00
CA ILE A 61 15.44 -1.96 1.62
C ILE A 61 14.72 -0.61 1.66
N ALA A 62 13.73 -0.45 2.54
CA ALA A 62 12.99 0.80 2.67
C ALA A 62 13.80 1.98 3.21
N GLU A 63 14.89 1.71 3.93
CA GLU A 63 15.85 2.73 4.38
C GLU A 63 16.72 3.27 3.24
N LEU A 64 16.72 2.63 2.06
CA LEU A 64 17.45 3.10 0.89
C LEU A 64 16.77 4.32 0.25
N ASP A 65 17.48 4.95 -0.67
CA ASP A 65 16.94 6.06 -1.44
C ASP A 65 15.78 5.61 -2.35
N TYR A 66 14.93 6.56 -2.70
CA TYR A 66 13.73 6.30 -3.50
C TYR A 66 14.03 5.63 -4.85
N GLN A 67 15.13 5.97 -5.53
CA GLN A 67 15.45 5.39 -6.83
C GLN A 67 15.74 3.91 -6.70
N THR A 68 16.50 3.53 -5.67
CA THR A 68 16.81 2.15 -5.37
C THR A 68 15.55 1.35 -5.00
N VAL A 69 14.68 1.91 -4.14
CA VAL A 69 13.41 1.27 -3.77
C VAL A 69 12.50 1.09 -4.99
N ASN A 70 12.40 2.11 -5.84
CA ASN A 70 11.57 2.07 -7.04
C ASN A 70 12.09 1.06 -8.07
N ALA A 71 13.41 0.90 -8.19
CA ALA A 71 14.00 -0.15 -9.02
C ALA A 71 13.64 -1.56 -8.53
N VAL A 72 13.68 -1.80 -7.21
CA VAL A 72 13.27 -3.08 -6.60
C VAL A 72 11.78 -3.36 -6.88
N ILE A 73 10.91 -2.36 -6.71
CA ILE A 73 9.48 -2.48 -7.03
C ILE A 73 9.28 -2.82 -8.52
N GLY A 74 10.05 -2.19 -9.40
CA GLY A 74 10.05 -2.51 -10.82
C GLY A 74 10.41 -3.97 -11.08
N TRP A 75 11.46 -4.49 -10.44
CA TRP A 75 11.83 -5.91 -10.55
C TRP A 75 10.75 -6.84 -10.02
N LEU A 76 10.16 -6.55 -8.86
CA LEU A 76 9.05 -7.34 -8.31
C LEU A 76 7.86 -7.41 -9.27
N ARG A 77 7.54 -6.31 -9.96
CA ARG A 77 6.47 -6.30 -10.96
C ARG A 77 6.73 -7.24 -12.12
N THR A 78 7.97 -7.32 -12.62
CA THR A 78 8.33 -8.26 -13.70
C THR A 78 8.19 -9.74 -13.31
N LEU A 79 8.20 -10.06 -12.02
CA LEU A 79 7.96 -11.42 -11.52
C LEU A 79 6.47 -11.76 -11.49
N SER A 80 5.59 -10.76 -11.33
CA SER A 80 4.13 -10.94 -11.30
C SER A 80 3.52 -11.08 -12.70
N GLU A 81 4.20 -10.56 -13.74
CA GLU A 81 3.76 -10.64 -15.14
C GLU A 81 4.11 -11.97 -15.84
N ARG A 82 4.66 -12.95 -15.11
CA ARG A 82 5.04 -14.28 -15.63
C ARG A 82 4.07 -15.36 -15.17
#